data_AF-A0A542I0X7-F1
#
_entry.id   AF-A0A542I0X7-F1
#
_cell.length_a   1.000
_cell.length_b   1.000
_cell.length_c   1.000
_cell.angle_alpha   90.00
_cell.angle_beta   90.00
_cell.angle_gamma   90.00
#
_symmetry.space_group_name_H-M   'P 1'
#
loop_
_entity.id
_entity.type
_entity.pdbx_description
1 polymer ?
#
loop_
_entity_poly.entity_id
_entity_poly.type
_entity_poly.pdbx_seq_one_letter_code
_entity_poly.pdbx_strand_id
1 'polypeptide(L)'
;MPGFHNFAPPCSRRQEDTSPAGSLLRKGTSKALGAGAAAAVVLLLAGCGGPQASLTSAAGPASESASATPTAKPTPSTPIANTPCTAVNAQQVSASASYVCTKDESGKLVWLEAAESKRVTDKIAAAEAAKAAADKAAAEKAAADKAAADKAAADKAAADKAAADAAAARQAAEAKAAQDAAAKAAAEAAAKAAAPPAPVAPAVPGTNPGCDPNYSGCVPIASDVDCAGGSGNGPAYVRGPVQVIGRDIYGLDADHDGVGCE
;
A
#
# COMPACT_ATOMS: atom_id res chain seq x y z
N MET A 1 8.86 -33.46 -60.09
CA MET A 1 9.86 -33.40 -58.99
C MET A 1 9.71 -32.06 -58.28
N PRO A 2 9.75 -32.03 -56.94
CA PRO A 2 8.93 -31.11 -56.14
C PRO A 2 9.74 -29.97 -55.49
N GLY A 3 9.06 -28.89 -55.12
CA GLY A 3 9.57 -27.83 -54.26
C GLY A 3 8.49 -27.43 -53.26
N PHE A 4 8.36 -28.22 -52.19
CA PHE A 4 7.42 -28.00 -51.09
C PHE A 4 7.82 -26.75 -50.28
N HIS A 5 6.85 -25.86 -50.06
CA HIS A 5 6.93 -24.81 -49.06
C HIS A 5 6.86 -25.45 -47.68
N ASN A 6 7.88 -25.21 -46.83
CA ASN A 6 7.85 -25.62 -45.43
C ASN A 6 7.83 -24.37 -44.54
N PHE A 7 6.63 -24.09 -44.04
CA PHE A 7 6.29 -23.02 -43.12
C PHE A 7 6.52 -23.54 -41.71
N ALA A 8 7.50 -22.99 -41.00
CA ALA A 8 7.78 -23.31 -39.61
C ALA A 8 6.93 -22.45 -38.66
N PRO A 9 6.09 -23.02 -37.79
CA PRO A 9 5.63 -22.34 -36.59
C PRO A 9 6.52 -22.69 -35.38
N PRO A 10 6.71 -21.75 -34.44
CA PRO A 10 7.63 -21.91 -33.31
C PRO A 10 7.08 -22.89 -32.26
N CYS A 11 8.02 -23.62 -31.66
CA CYS A 11 7.83 -24.49 -30.50
C CYS A 11 7.00 -23.82 -29.40
N SER A 12 5.76 -24.28 -29.24
CA SER A 12 4.98 -24.06 -28.02
C SER A 12 5.63 -24.84 -26.88
N ARG A 13 6.12 -24.08 -25.89
CA ARG A 13 6.67 -24.59 -24.64
C ARG A 13 5.51 -25.21 -23.84
N ARG A 14 5.50 -26.54 -23.79
CA ARG A 14 4.72 -27.38 -22.88
C ARG A 14 5.05 -26.94 -21.44
N GLN A 15 4.17 -26.16 -20.80
CA GLN A 15 4.20 -26.02 -19.34
C GLN A 15 3.48 -27.22 -18.75
N GLU A 16 4.21 -27.94 -17.91
CA GLU A 16 3.70 -29.06 -17.15
C GLU A 16 2.78 -28.54 -16.04
N ASP A 17 1.55 -29.05 -16.07
CA ASP A 17 0.62 -29.07 -14.96
C ASP A 17 1.31 -29.59 -13.70
N THR A 18 1.47 -28.72 -12.71
CA THR A 18 1.59 -29.15 -11.31
C THR A 18 0.53 -28.44 -10.49
N SER A 19 -0.58 -29.17 -10.30
CA SER A 19 -1.52 -28.98 -9.21
C SER A 19 -0.78 -29.04 -7.86
N PRO A 20 -1.24 -28.31 -6.84
CA PRO A 20 -2.03 -29.04 -5.87
C PRO A 20 -3.31 -28.33 -5.40
N ALA A 21 -4.29 -29.20 -5.19
CA ALA A 21 -5.47 -29.09 -4.37
C ALA A 21 -5.43 -28.05 -3.23
N GLY A 22 -6.45 -27.19 -3.24
CA GLY A 22 -7.44 -27.12 -2.16
C GLY A 22 -6.95 -26.81 -0.75
N SER A 23 -7.15 -25.57 -0.32
CA SER A 23 -7.69 -25.37 1.03
C SER A 23 -8.66 -24.20 1.12
N LEU A 24 -9.72 -24.53 1.84
CA LEU A 24 -10.96 -23.83 2.04
C LEU A 24 -10.80 -22.51 2.80
N LEU A 25 -11.67 -21.57 2.44
CA LEU A 25 -12.40 -20.65 3.31
C LEU A 25 -11.68 -20.16 4.59
N ARG A 26 -11.42 -18.86 4.63
CA ARG A 26 -11.93 -18.02 5.73
C ARG A 26 -12.10 -16.57 5.30
N LYS A 27 -13.37 -16.21 5.12
CA LYS A 27 -13.90 -14.86 4.95
C LYS A 27 -14.01 -14.26 6.35
N GLY A 28 -13.28 -13.19 6.61
CA GLY A 28 -13.27 -12.49 7.90
C GLY A 28 -13.09 -11.00 7.67
N THR A 29 -14.21 -10.33 7.44
CA THR A 29 -14.34 -8.87 7.48
C THR A 29 -13.94 -8.34 8.85
N SER A 30 -13.02 -7.37 8.90
CA SER A 30 -12.88 -6.46 10.03
C SER A 30 -12.47 -5.09 9.53
N LYS A 31 -13.49 -4.25 9.40
CA LYS A 31 -13.44 -2.81 9.19
C LYS A 31 -13.76 -2.20 10.54
N ALA A 32 -12.83 -1.48 11.16
CA ALA A 32 -13.12 -0.33 12.04
C ALA A 32 -11.87 0.22 12.75
N LEU A 33 -11.93 1.55 12.92
CA LEU A 33 -11.27 2.41 13.90
C LEU A 33 -9.83 2.85 13.65
N GLY A 34 -9.75 4.12 13.25
CA GLY A 34 -8.55 4.94 13.42
C GLY A 34 -8.38 5.43 14.86
N ALA A 35 -7.12 5.68 15.20
CA ALA A 35 -6.55 6.66 16.13
C ALA A 35 -5.03 6.46 15.94
N GLY A 36 -4.23 7.43 15.52
CA GLY A 36 -4.14 8.74 16.14
C GLY A 36 -3.39 8.62 17.47
N ALA A 37 -2.11 8.20 17.47
CA ALA A 37 -1.23 8.35 18.61
C ALA A 37 0.24 8.40 18.16
N ALA A 38 0.83 9.59 18.28
CA ALA A 38 2.26 9.79 18.32
C ALA A 38 2.83 9.14 19.60
N ALA A 39 3.90 8.37 19.49
CA ALA A 39 4.75 8.04 20.63
C ALA A 39 6.18 7.76 20.15
N ALA A 40 7.09 8.42 20.84
CA ALA A 40 8.53 8.51 20.64
C ALA A 40 9.23 7.18 20.33
N VAL A 41 10.06 7.18 19.28
CA VAL A 41 11.14 6.21 19.11
C VAL A 41 12.24 6.59 20.09
N VAL A 42 12.25 5.92 21.24
CA VAL A 42 13.37 5.93 22.19
C VAL A 42 14.49 5.08 21.61
N LEU A 43 15.62 5.73 21.29
CA LEU A 43 16.88 5.08 20.96
C LEU A 43 17.36 4.24 22.15
N LEU A 44 17.29 2.92 22.05
CA LEU A 44 17.97 1.97 22.94
C LEU A 44 19.40 1.78 22.47
N LEU A 45 20.31 2.61 23.00
CA LEU A 45 21.75 2.36 22.96
C LEU A 45 22.07 1.24 23.96
N ALA A 46 22.35 0.05 23.42
CA ALA A 46 22.92 -1.07 24.17
C ALA A 46 24.37 -0.74 24.58
N GLY A 47 24.52 -0.06 25.71
CA GLY A 47 25.77 0.04 26.44
C GLY A 47 25.96 -1.20 27.29
N CYS A 48 26.92 -2.04 26.92
CA CYS A 48 27.38 -3.18 27.73
C CYS A 48 28.25 -2.64 28.88
N GLY A 49 27.62 -2.26 29.99
CA GLY A 49 28.27 -1.88 31.24
C GLY A 49 28.47 -3.09 32.14
N GLY A 50 29.73 -3.39 32.46
CA GLY A 50 30.12 -4.47 33.37
C GLY A 50 29.69 -4.24 34.84
N PRO A 51 29.72 -5.29 35.66
CA PRO A 51 29.06 -5.31 36.96
C PRO A 51 29.77 -4.46 38.00
N GLN A 52 28.98 -3.56 38.58
CA GLN A 52 29.23 -2.86 39.85
C GLN A 52 29.15 -3.89 40.98
N ALA A 53 30.26 -4.12 41.68
CA ALA A 53 30.28 -4.85 42.94
C ALA A 53 30.29 -3.85 44.10
N SER A 54 29.46 -4.19 45.08
CA SER A 54 28.93 -3.33 46.13
C SER A 54 29.95 -2.83 47.14
N LEU A 55 29.63 -1.63 47.64
CA LEU A 55 30.16 -1.04 48.86
C LEU A 55 29.82 -1.93 50.07
N THR A 56 30.81 -2.27 50.89
CA THR A 56 30.60 -2.54 52.32
C THR A 56 31.81 -2.03 53.08
N SER A 57 31.51 -1.11 53.98
CA SER A 57 32.39 -0.48 54.96
C SER A 57 32.32 -1.30 56.25
N ALA A 58 33.48 -1.61 56.84
CA ALA A 58 33.59 -1.90 58.26
C ALA A 58 35.03 -1.62 58.73
N ALA A 59 35.11 -0.73 59.72
CA ALA A 59 36.32 -0.24 60.35
C ALA A 59 36.92 -1.22 61.38
N GLY A 60 38.22 -1.09 61.61
CA GLY A 60 38.93 -1.67 62.75
C GLY A 60 40.44 -1.41 62.67
N PRO A 61 41.06 -0.71 63.64
CA PRO A 61 42.41 -0.18 63.52
C PRO A 61 43.46 -1.09 64.18
N ALA A 62 44.67 -1.15 63.62
CA ALA A 62 45.87 -1.38 64.41
C ALA A 62 47.10 -0.89 63.63
N SER A 63 47.83 -0.05 64.34
CA SER A 63 49.12 0.52 64.01
C SER A 63 50.18 -0.57 63.81
N GLU A 64 50.92 -0.53 62.71
CA GLU A 64 52.34 -0.87 62.77
C GLU A 64 53.13 -0.03 61.77
N SER A 65 54.07 0.71 62.35
CA SER A 65 55.06 1.53 61.69
C SER A 65 56.08 0.61 61.04
N ALA A 66 56.16 0.64 59.70
CA ALA A 66 57.34 0.17 58.99
C ALA A 66 57.62 1.18 57.87
N SER A 67 58.62 2.01 58.15
CA SER A 67 59.30 2.90 57.22
C SER A 67 59.87 2.06 56.07
N ALA A 68 59.16 2.02 54.95
CA ALA A 68 59.74 1.68 53.66
C ALA A 68 59.93 3.00 52.91
N THR A 69 61.19 3.43 52.86
CA THR A 69 61.69 4.49 52.00
C THR A 69 61.04 4.41 50.62
N PRO A 70 60.53 5.51 50.03
CA PRO A 70 60.21 5.51 48.61
C PRO A 70 61.54 5.34 47.88
N THR A 71 61.89 4.10 47.53
CA THR A 71 62.89 3.86 46.49
C THR A 71 62.37 4.60 45.28
N ALA A 72 63.07 5.68 44.95
CA ALA A 72 62.80 6.50 43.80
C ALA A 72 62.46 5.58 42.63
N LYS A 73 61.27 5.79 42.06
CA LYS A 73 60.99 5.47 40.65
C LYS A 73 62.29 5.77 39.90
N PRO A 74 62.95 4.79 39.24
CA PRO A 74 64.12 5.12 38.47
C PRO A 74 63.64 6.15 37.46
N THR A 75 64.11 7.38 37.64
CA THR A 75 64.12 8.38 36.58
C THR A 75 64.67 7.65 35.37
N PRO A 76 63.98 7.61 34.21
CA PRO A 76 64.58 7.06 33.01
C PRO A 76 65.71 8.00 32.59
N SER A 77 66.87 7.85 33.22
CA SER A 77 68.14 8.28 32.66
C SER A 77 68.37 7.34 31.49
N THR A 78 67.75 7.68 30.36
CA THR A 78 67.94 6.99 29.08
C THR A 78 69.45 6.90 28.85
N PRO A 79 70.08 5.70 28.86
CA PRO A 79 71.53 5.55 28.87
C PRO A 79 72.20 5.88 27.52
N ILE A 80 71.47 6.57 26.64
CA ILE A 80 71.81 6.94 25.26
C ILE A 80 71.39 8.38 24.95
N ALA A 81 71.29 9.24 25.98
CA ALA A 81 70.84 10.64 25.90
C ALA A 81 71.53 11.51 24.83
N ASN A 82 72.73 11.13 24.36
CA ASN A 82 73.50 11.87 23.35
C ASN A 82 73.44 11.25 21.93
N THR A 83 72.74 10.13 21.72
CA THR A 83 72.61 9.50 20.39
C THR A 83 71.21 9.71 19.83
N PRO A 84 71.04 10.53 18.77
CA PRO A 84 69.73 10.73 18.18
C PRO A 84 69.26 9.47 17.45
N CYS A 85 68.01 9.08 17.70
CA CYS A 85 67.31 8.01 17.01
C CYS A 85 66.77 8.55 15.68
N THR A 86 67.59 8.46 14.61
CA THR A 86 67.27 9.04 13.27
C THR A 86 66.85 8.00 12.24
N ALA A 87 67.15 6.72 12.48
CA ALA A 87 66.86 5.62 11.57
C ALA A 87 66.09 4.51 12.29
N VAL A 88 64.90 4.17 11.79
CA VAL A 88 64.10 3.07 12.33
C VAL A 88 64.89 1.76 12.28
N ASN A 89 64.76 0.93 13.30
CA ASN A 89 65.51 -0.32 13.50
C ASN A 89 67.03 -0.15 13.69
N ALA A 90 67.54 1.07 13.89
CA ALA A 90 68.92 1.23 14.36
C ALA A 90 69.09 0.53 15.71
N GLN A 91 70.17 -0.23 15.88
CA GLN A 91 70.48 -0.95 17.10
C GLN A 91 71.65 -0.28 17.82
N GLN A 92 71.55 -0.12 19.13
CA GLN A 92 72.62 0.42 19.95
C GLN A 92 72.69 -0.33 21.26
N VAL A 93 73.91 -0.67 21.69
CA VAL A 93 74.15 -1.31 22.98
C VAL A 93 74.66 -0.25 23.94
N SER A 94 73.99 -0.09 25.08
CA SER A 94 74.46 0.77 26.18
C SER A 94 74.28 0.05 27.50
N ALA A 95 75.29 0.12 28.37
CA ALA A 95 75.26 -0.49 29.70
C ALA A 95 74.75 -1.94 29.73
N SER A 96 75.18 -2.78 28.77
CA SER A 96 74.81 -4.20 28.64
C SER A 96 73.39 -4.50 28.12
N ALA A 97 72.60 -3.49 27.80
CA ALA A 97 71.26 -3.62 27.22
C ALA A 97 71.24 -3.23 25.74
N SER A 98 70.44 -3.93 24.94
CA SER A 98 70.20 -3.61 23.53
C SER A 98 68.97 -2.71 23.38
N TYR A 99 69.18 -1.58 22.71
CA TYR A 99 68.16 -0.61 22.38
C TYR A 99 67.93 -0.60 20.87
N VAL A 100 66.68 -0.45 20.48
CA VAL A 100 66.23 -0.38 19.09
C VAL A 100 65.46 0.92 18.88
N CYS A 101 65.91 1.72 17.93
CA CYS A 101 65.25 2.94 17.52
C CYS A 101 63.92 2.58 16.83
N THR A 102 62.80 2.78 17.52
CA THR A 102 61.46 2.30 17.10
C THR A 102 60.50 3.47 17.03
N LYS A 103 59.53 3.39 16.13
CA LYS A 103 58.46 4.37 16.03
C LYS A 103 57.41 4.09 17.13
N ASP A 104 57.13 5.07 17.97
CA ASP A 104 56.08 4.96 18.99
C ASP A 104 54.68 5.10 18.38
N GLU A 105 53.64 4.97 19.22
CA GLU A 105 52.23 5.10 18.80
C GLU A 105 51.90 6.51 18.25
N SER A 106 52.71 7.52 18.58
CA SER A 106 52.57 8.90 18.09
C SER A 106 53.32 9.16 16.79
N GLY A 107 54.10 8.18 16.32
CA GLY A 107 54.89 8.29 15.11
C GLY A 107 56.29 8.91 15.28
N LYS A 108 56.74 9.11 16.52
CA LYS A 108 58.07 9.62 16.87
C LYS A 108 59.06 8.46 17.02
N LEU A 109 60.27 8.66 16.53
CA LEU A 109 61.38 7.73 16.72
C LEU A 109 61.97 7.89 18.12
N VAL A 110 61.96 6.82 18.91
CA VAL A 110 62.51 6.77 20.26
C VAL A 110 63.35 5.50 20.46
N TRP A 111 64.39 5.59 21.30
CA TRP A 111 65.16 4.42 21.71
C TRP A 111 64.37 3.64 22.76
N LEU A 112 63.99 2.41 22.43
CA LEU A 112 63.31 1.45 23.31
C LEU A 112 64.18 0.22 23.52
N GLU A 113 64.09 -0.45 24.67
CA GLU A 113 64.76 -1.75 24.84
C GLU A 113 64.23 -2.75 23.80
N ALA A 114 65.05 -3.69 23.33
CA ALA A 114 64.68 -4.62 22.26
C ALA A 114 63.36 -5.40 22.53
N ALA A 115 63.09 -5.76 23.79
CA ALA A 115 61.85 -6.44 24.17
C ALA A 115 60.61 -5.51 24.08
N GLU A 116 60.75 -4.24 24.47
CA GLU A 116 59.68 -3.25 24.37
C GLU A 116 59.46 -2.81 22.92
N SER A 117 60.53 -2.61 22.16
CA SER A 117 60.51 -2.32 20.71
C SER A 117 59.69 -3.35 19.94
N LYS A 118 59.92 -4.64 20.19
CA LYS A 118 59.15 -5.72 19.57
C LYS A 118 57.67 -5.64 19.94
N ARG A 119 57.35 -5.42 21.22
CA ARG A 119 55.96 -5.27 21.69
C ARG A 119 55.25 -4.07 21.08
N VAL A 120 55.92 -2.93 20.95
CA VAL A 120 55.37 -1.71 20.34
C VAL A 120 55.14 -1.93 18.85
N THR A 121 56.08 -2.56 18.14
CA THR A 121 55.96 -2.86 16.71
C THR A 121 54.82 -3.85 16.44
N ASP A 122 54.73 -4.94 17.20
CA ASP A 122 53.66 -5.94 17.09
C ASP A 122 52.29 -5.32 17.38
N LYS A 123 52.20 -4.41 18.37
CA LYS A 123 50.96 -3.68 18.69
C LYS A 123 50.53 -2.73 17.59
N ILE A 124 51.44 -1.95 17.02
CA ILE A 124 51.15 -1.04 15.90
C ILE A 124 50.69 -1.85 14.68
N ALA A 125 51.38 -2.95 14.37
CA ALA A 125 50.98 -3.84 13.27
C ALA A 125 49.60 -4.46 13.49
N ALA A 126 49.31 -4.91 14.72
CA ALA A 126 48.00 -5.45 15.07
C ALA A 126 46.88 -4.38 15.03
N ALA A 127 47.16 -3.15 15.46
CA ALA A 127 46.22 -2.03 15.41
C ALA A 127 45.90 -1.62 13.96
N GLU A 128 46.90 -1.55 13.08
CA GLU A 128 46.71 -1.27 11.65
C GLU A 128 45.93 -2.40 10.95
N ALA A 129 46.21 -3.66 11.28
CA ALA A 129 45.46 -4.81 10.77
C ALA A 129 44.00 -4.81 11.25
N ALA A 130 43.76 -4.49 12.53
CA ALA A 130 42.42 -4.37 13.09
C ALA A 130 41.64 -3.20 12.45
N LYS A 131 42.30 -2.06 12.24
CA LYS A 131 41.71 -0.91 11.54
C LYS A 131 41.36 -1.26 10.10
N ALA A 132 42.26 -1.90 9.36
CA ALA A 132 41.99 -2.35 7.99
C ALA A 132 40.83 -3.35 7.92
N ALA A 133 40.73 -4.28 8.88
CA ALA A 133 39.59 -5.20 8.98
C ALA A 133 38.27 -4.48 9.29
N ALA A 134 38.30 -3.47 10.17
CA ALA A 134 37.13 -2.66 10.48
C ALA A 134 36.68 -1.81 9.28
N ASP A 135 37.61 -1.18 8.55
CA ASP A 135 37.32 -0.43 7.33
C ASP A 135 36.73 -1.34 6.24
N LYS A 136 37.28 -2.55 6.06
CA LYS A 136 36.72 -3.55 5.14
C LYS A 136 35.30 -3.96 5.54
N ALA A 137 35.05 -4.23 6.82
CA ALA A 137 33.73 -4.60 7.31
C ALA A 137 32.72 -3.44 7.17
N ALA A 138 33.13 -2.20 7.41
CA ALA A 138 32.31 -1.02 7.21
C ALA A 138 31.95 -0.82 5.73
N ALA A 139 32.91 -1.02 4.83
CA ALA A 139 32.68 -0.96 3.38
C ALA A 139 31.71 -2.06 2.89
N GLU A 140 31.87 -3.30 3.37
CA GLU A 140 30.97 -4.41 3.06
C GLU A 140 29.55 -4.14 3.59
N LYS A 141 29.41 -3.61 4.81
CA LYS A 141 28.11 -3.21 5.35
C LYS A 141 27.47 -2.09 4.54
N ALA A 142 28.23 -1.06 4.15
CA ALA A 142 27.73 0.04 3.33
C ALA A 142 27.28 -0.44 1.94
N ALA A 143 28.02 -1.37 1.33
CA ALA A 143 27.65 -1.98 0.06
C ALA A 143 26.34 -2.80 0.18
N ALA A 144 26.19 -3.57 1.26
CA ALA A 144 24.97 -4.34 1.54
C ALA A 144 23.75 -3.42 1.79
N ASP A 145 23.93 -2.36 2.58
CA ASP A 145 22.87 -1.38 2.85
C ASP A 145 22.44 -0.66 1.56
N LYS A 146 23.39 -0.29 0.69
CA LYS A 146 23.08 0.30 -0.63
C LYS A 146 22.33 -0.69 -1.52
N ALA A 147 22.76 -1.95 -1.58
CA ALA A 147 22.08 -2.98 -2.37
C ALA A 147 20.65 -3.25 -1.87
N ALA A 148 20.43 -3.23 -0.55
CA ALA A 148 19.10 -3.36 0.04
C ALA A 148 18.20 -2.16 -0.30
N ALA A 149 18.73 -0.94 -0.26
CA ALA A 149 18.00 0.27 -0.66
C ALA A 149 17.64 0.27 -2.15
N ASP A 150 18.57 -0.12 -3.03
CA ASP A 150 18.34 -0.22 -4.47
C ASP A 150 17.26 -1.27 -4.77
N LYS A 151 17.29 -2.42 -4.08
CA LYS A 151 16.23 -3.45 -4.21
C LYS A 151 14.87 -2.94 -3.73
N ALA A 152 14.83 -2.26 -2.59
CA ALA A 152 13.58 -1.70 -2.06
C ALA A 152 12.98 -0.62 -3.00
N ALA A 153 13.83 0.21 -3.61
CA ALA A 153 13.41 1.18 -4.61
C ALA A 153 12.84 0.52 -5.87
N ALA A 154 13.49 -0.55 -6.36
CA ALA A 154 13.01 -1.33 -7.50
C ALA A 154 11.67 -2.02 -7.21
N ASP A 155 11.52 -2.63 -6.03
CA ASP A 155 10.28 -3.28 -5.60
C ASP A 155 9.12 -2.26 -5.49
N LYS A 156 9.39 -1.06 -4.96
CA LYS A 156 8.40 0.03 -4.91
C LYS A 156 8.00 0.50 -6.31
N ALA A 157 8.97 0.70 -7.21
CA ALA A 157 8.69 1.10 -8.58
C ALA A 157 7.85 0.05 -9.34
N ALA A 158 8.12 -1.24 -9.12
CA ALA A 158 7.32 -2.32 -9.68
C ALA A 158 5.88 -2.33 -9.15
N ALA A 159 5.71 -2.11 -7.83
CA ALA A 159 4.39 -2.02 -7.21
C ALA A 159 3.59 -0.80 -7.72
N ASP A 160 4.23 0.37 -7.83
CA ASP A 160 3.59 1.58 -8.35
C ASP A 160 3.16 1.40 -9.81
N LYS A 161 3.99 0.75 -10.65
CA LYS A 161 3.63 0.42 -12.03
C LYS A 161 2.44 -0.55 -12.08
N ALA A 162 2.45 -1.61 -11.26
CA ALA A 162 1.34 -2.56 -11.21
C ALA A 162 0.02 -1.90 -10.76
N ALA A 163 0.09 -0.96 -9.81
CA ALA A 163 -1.06 -0.19 -9.37
C ALA A 163 -1.59 0.73 -10.48
N ALA A 164 -0.70 1.39 -11.23
CA ALA A 164 -1.08 2.22 -12.38
C ALA A 164 -1.73 1.39 -13.50
N ASP A 165 -1.16 0.24 -13.85
CA ASP A 165 -1.71 -0.66 -14.87
C ASP A 165 -3.09 -1.19 -14.44
N ALA A 166 -3.27 -1.53 -13.16
CA ALA A 166 -4.57 -1.95 -12.63
C ALA A 166 -5.61 -0.82 -12.63
N ALA A 167 -5.20 0.43 -12.35
CA ALA A 167 -6.08 1.59 -12.42
C ALA A 167 -6.53 1.86 -13.87
N ALA A 168 -5.61 1.79 -14.83
CA ALA A 168 -5.92 1.94 -16.25
C ALA A 168 -6.88 0.85 -16.74
N ALA A 169 -6.67 -0.41 -16.33
CA ALA A 169 -7.57 -1.51 -16.66
C ALA A 169 -8.98 -1.31 -16.10
N ARG A 170 -9.11 -0.79 -14.87
CA ARG A 170 -10.42 -0.45 -14.27
C ARG A 170 -11.12 0.66 -15.03
N GLN A 171 -10.42 1.73 -15.37
CA GLN A 171 -10.98 2.82 -16.16
C GLN A 171 -11.46 2.34 -17.53
N ALA A 172 -10.69 1.47 -18.20
CA ALA A 172 -11.10 0.86 -19.47
C ALA A 172 -12.35 -0.02 -19.32
N ALA A 173 -12.45 -0.81 -18.24
CA ALA A 173 -13.63 -1.64 -17.97
C ALA A 173 -14.87 -0.79 -17.67
N GLU A 174 -14.72 0.28 -16.88
CA GLU A 174 -15.80 1.23 -16.57
C GLU A 174 -16.26 1.98 -17.84
N ALA A 175 -15.33 2.42 -18.69
CA ALA A 175 -15.66 3.04 -19.97
C ALA A 175 -16.42 2.08 -20.89
N LYS A 176 -16.00 0.81 -20.97
CA LYS A 176 -16.73 -0.21 -21.75
C LYS A 176 -18.12 -0.45 -21.18
N ALA A 177 -18.26 -0.55 -19.86
CA ALA A 177 -19.56 -0.74 -19.22
C ALA A 177 -20.51 0.45 -19.49
N ALA A 178 -19.99 1.69 -19.49
CA ALA A 178 -20.75 2.87 -19.84
C ALA A 178 -21.21 2.86 -21.31
N GLN A 179 -20.34 2.43 -22.24
CA GLN A 179 -20.70 2.28 -23.65
C GLN A 179 -21.77 1.20 -23.87
N ASP A 180 -21.63 0.04 -23.23
CA ASP A 180 -22.61 -1.04 -23.31
C ASP A 180 -23.97 -0.60 -22.75
N ALA A 181 -23.99 0.15 -21.64
CA ALA A 181 -25.20 0.73 -21.07
C ALA A 181 -25.87 1.76 -21.99
N ALA A 182 -25.09 2.64 -22.61
CA ALA A 182 -25.59 3.61 -23.58
C ALA A 182 -26.17 2.93 -24.83
N ALA A 183 -25.51 1.89 -25.35
CA ALA A 183 -26.00 1.10 -26.47
C ALA A 183 -27.33 0.40 -26.15
N LYS A 184 -27.45 -0.17 -24.94
CA LYS A 184 -28.70 -0.78 -24.48
C LYS A 184 -29.83 0.25 -24.36
N ALA A 185 -29.56 1.42 -23.78
CA ALA A 185 -30.54 2.48 -23.66
C ALA A 185 -31.02 2.98 -25.03
N ALA A 186 -30.10 3.13 -25.99
CA ALA A 186 -30.44 3.51 -27.37
C ALA A 186 -31.31 2.45 -28.06
N ALA A 187 -31.02 1.16 -27.87
CA ALA A 187 -31.83 0.06 -28.41
C ALA A 187 -33.26 0.04 -27.82
N GLU A 188 -33.40 0.28 -26.52
CA GLU A 188 -34.73 0.34 -25.88
C GLU A 188 -35.54 1.57 -26.34
N ALA A 189 -34.88 2.72 -26.52
CA ALA A 189 -35.51 3.92 -27.08
C ALA A 189 -35.98 3.68 -28.53
N ALA A 190 -35.16 3.04 -29.35
CA ALA A 190 -35.53 2.67 -30.72
C ALA A 190 -36.71 1.68 -30.75
N ALA A 191 -36.74 0.70 -29.84
CA ALA A 191 -37.86 -0.24 -29.72
C ALA A 191 -39.18 0.45 -29.34
N LYS A 192 -39.14 1.43 -28.42
CA LYS A 192 -40.34 2.23 -28.06
C LYS A 192 -40.82 3.09 -29.23
N ALA A 193 -39.91 3.63 -30.03
CA ALA A 193 -40.27 4.43 -31.21
C ALA A 193 -40.84 3.59 -32.37
N ALA A 194 -40.45 2.31 -32.47
CA ALA A 194 -40.90 1.39 -33.52
C ALA A 194 -42.20 0.64 -33.18
N ALA A 195 -42.81 0.85 -32.01
CA ALA A 195 -44.10 0.27 -31.69
C ALA A 195 -45.14 0.78 -32.70
N PRO A 196 -45.87 -0.12 -33.41
CA PRO A 196 -46.90 0.31 -34.35
C PRO A 196 -47.94 1.17 -33.61
N PRO A 197 -48.53 2.19 -34.26
CA PRO A 197 -49.62 2.94 -33.66
C PRO A 197 -50.69 1.95 -33.20
N ALA A 198 -51.25 2.19 -32.00
CA ALA A 198 -52.26 1.34 -31.42
C ALA A 198 -53.31 0.99 -32.50
N PRO A 199 -53.70 -0.29 -32.65
CA PRO A 199 -54.69 -0.67 -33.65
C PRO A 199 -55.91 0.23 -33.45
N VAL A 200 -56.25 0.96 -34.51
CA VAL A 200 -57.45 1.80 -34.53
C VAL A 200 -58.59 0.87 -34.14
N ALA A 201 -59.22 1.12 -32.98
CA ALA A 201 -60.35 0.31 -32.55
C ALA A 201 -61.36 0.26 -33.71
N PRO A 202 -61.90 -0.93 -34.06
CA PRO A 202 -62.89 -1.02 -35.11
C PRO A 202 -64.02 -0.04 -34.78
N ALA A 203 -64.36 0.83 -35.75
CA ALA A 203 -65.46 1.77 -35.60
C ALA A 203 -66.70 0.99 -35.19
N VAL A 204 -67.20 1.26 -33.98
CA VAL A 204 -68.42 0.63 -33.48
C VAL A 204 -69.57 1.12 -34.37
N PRO A 205 -70.28 0.24 -35.10
CA PRO A 205 -71.38 0.67 -35.96
C PRO A 205 -72.53 1.17 -35.10
N GLY A 206 -72.82 2.48 -35.12
CA GLY A 206 -73.95 3.06 -34.39
C GLY A 206 -73.80 4.51 -33.92
N THR A 207 -72.68 5.19 -34.18
CA THR A 207 -72.47 6.56 -33.72
C THR A 207 -73.31 7.58 -34.51
N ASN A 208 -74.38 8.05 -33.88
CA ASN A 208 -74.95 9.34 -34.23
C ASN A 208 -73.88 10.43 -33.96
N PRO A 209 -73.48 11.27 -34.94
CA PRO A 209 -72.28 12.12 -34.86
C PRO A 209 -72.29 13.23 -33.78
N GLY A 210 -73.24 13.22 -32.85
CA GLY A 210 -73.28 14.09 -31.66
C GLY A 210 -73.41 13.34 -30.34
N CYS A 211 -73.32 12.00 -30.35
CA CYS A 211 -73.49 11.16 -29.18
C CYS A 211 -72.21 10.36 -28.90
N ASP A 212 -71.84 10.22 -27.63
CA ASP A 212 -70.63 9.53 -27.21
C ASP A 212 -70.77 7.99 -27.36
N PRO A 213 -69.84 7.32 -28.06
CA PRO A 213 -69.89 5.88 -28.29
C PRO A 213 -69.70 5.02 -27.03
N ASN A 214 -69.19 5.57 -25.92
CA ASN A 214 -68.97 4.80 -24.70
C ASN A 214 -70.26 4.53 -23.91
N TYR A 215 -71.39 5.09 -24.33
CA TYR A 215 -72.66 5.03 -23.62
C TYR A 215 -73.80 4.61 -24.55
N SER A 216 -74.84 3.98 -24.00
CA SER A 216 -76.06 3.67 -24.72
C SER A 216 -76.98 4.89 -24.78
N GLY A 217 -77.67 5.08 -25.91
CA GLY A 217 -78.47 6.28 -26.15
C GLY A 217 -77.63 7.45 -26.65
N CYS A 218 -78.09 8.68 -26.38
CA CYS A 218 -77.37 9.89 -26.82
C CYS A 218 -76.84 10.69 -25.63
N VAL A 219 -75.62 10.37 -25.21
CA VAL A 219 -74.83 11.21 -24.29
C VAL A 219 -74.12 12.28 -25.13
N PRO A 220 -74.36 13.57 -24.93
CA PRO A 220 -73.70 14.62 -25.70
C PRO A 220 -72.18 14.57 -25.56
N ILE A 221 -71.46 14.82 -26.66
CA ILE A 221 -70.00 14.93 -26.60
C ILE A 221 -69.63 16.31 -26.04
N ALA A 222 -69.20 16.36 -24.78
CA ALA A 222 -68.82 17.58 -24.08
C ALA A 222 -67.56 17.38 -23.23
N SER A 223 -67.06 18.44 -22.59
CA SER A 223 -65.94 18.33 -21.65
C SER A 223 -66.32 17.56 -20.38
N ASP A 224 -67.60 17.60 -20.01
CA ASP A 224 -68.17 17.00 -18.82
C ASP A 224 -69.67 16.84 -19.05
N VAL A 225 -70.23 15.71 -18.64
CA VAL A 225 -71.66 15.42 -18.76
C VAL A 225 -72.13 14.89 -17.43
N ASP A 226 -73.15 15.52 -16.86
CA ASP A 226 -73.69 15.14 -15.57
C ASP A 226 -75.07 14.48 -15.69
N CYS A 227 -75.46 13.75 -14.65
CA CYS A 227 -76.81 13.25 -14.52
C CYS A 227 -77.81 14.39 -14.22
N ALA A 228 -78.83 14.53 -15.05
CA ALA A 228 -79.86 15.55 -14.90
C ALA A 228 -80.66 15.34 -13.60
N GLY A 229 -80.66 16.34 -12.73
CA GLY A 229 -81.31 16.29 -11.40
C GLY A 229 -80.32 16.11 -10.23
N GLY A 230 -79.04 15.88 -10.51
CA GLY A 230 -77.96 15.88 -9.52
C GLY A 230 -77.37 17.28 -9.25
N SER A 231 -76.33 17.34 -8.41
CA SER A 231 -75.55 18.56 -8.11
C SER A 231 -74.46 18.90 -9.14
N GLY A 232 -74.58 18.35 -10.35
CA GLY A 232 -73.63 18.55 -11.45
C GLY A 232 -73.43 20.03 -11.80
N ASN A 233 -72.24 20.38 -12.28
CA ASN A 233 -71.90 21.73 -12.76
C ASN A 233 -71.48 21.73 -14.23
N GLY A 234 -71.58 20.58 -14.90
CA GLY A 234 -71.16 20.36 -16.25
C GLY A 234 -71.97 21.18 -17.27
N PRO A 235 -71.39 21.44 -18.45
CA PRO A 235 -72.06 22.17 -19.54
C PRO A 235 -73.17 21.36 -20.22
N ALA A 236 -73.27 20.05 -19.96
CA ALA A 236 -74.26 19.15 -20.54
C ALA A 236 -74.81 18.19 -19.48
N TYR A 237 -76.07 17.78 -19.66
CA TYR A 237 -76.74 16.85 -18.77
C TYR A 237 -77.45 15.76 -19.56
N VAL A 238 -77.50 14.54 -19.00
CA VAL A 238 -78.26 13.42 -19.56
C VAL A 238 -79.29 12.93 -18.54
N ARG A 239 -80.49 12.55 -19.01
CA ARG A 239 -81.52 11.90 -18.17
C ARG A 239 -81.40 10.39 -18.32
N GLY A 240 -81.16 9.69 -17.20
CA GLY A 240 -80.92 8.25 -17.18
C GLY A 240 -82.18 7.36 -17.21
N PRO A 241 -82.00 6.02 -17.21
CA PRO A 241 -80.71 5.32 -17.12
C PRO A 241 -79.95 5.25 -18.46
N VAL A 242 -78.63 5.42 -18.41
CA VAL A 242 -77.70 5.34 -19.54
C VAL A 242 -76.76 4.15 -19.30
N GLN A 243 -76.53 3.28 -20.28
CA GLN A 243 -75.68 2.10 -20.08
C GLN A 243 -74.24 2.37 -20.55
N VAL A 244 -73.23 2.02 -19.76
CA VAL A 244 -71.83 2.18 -20.17
C VAL A 244 -71.44 1.00 -21.07
N ILE A 245 -71.26 1.26 -22.36
CA ILE A 245 -70.86 0.27 -23.38
C ILE A 245 -69.33 0.13 -23.45
N GLY A 246 -68.61 1.23 -23.21
CA GLY A 246 -67.16 1.31 -23.33
C GLY A 246 -66.49 1.64 -22.00
N ARG A 247 -65.96 2.85 -21.89
CA ARG A 247 -65.38 3.38 -20.65
C ARG A 247 -66.25 4.50 -20.11
N ASP A 248 -66.47 4.54 -18.81
CA ASP A 248 -67.12 5.67 -18.17
C ASP A 248 -66.15 6.87 -18.09
N ILE A 249 -66.14 7.69 -19.15
CA ILE A 249 -65.24 8.85 -19.28
C ILE A 249 -65.78 10.11 -18.58
N TYR A 250 -67.09 10.18 -18.37
CA TYR A 250 -67.79 11.29 -17.71
C TYR A 250 -68.17 10.97 -16.25
N GLY A 251 -67.91 9.75 -15.76
CA GLY A 251 -68.20 9.39 -14.37
C GLY A 251 -69.69 9.25 -14.06
N LEU A 252 -70.51 8.85 -15.06
CA LEU A 252 -71.96 8.72 -14.91
C LEU A 252 -72.38 7.50 -14.09
N ASP A 253 -71.52 6.49 -14.02
CA ASP A 253 -71.70 5.21 -13.34
C ASP A 253 -70.78 5.18 -12.10
N ALA A 254 -71.30 5.76 -11.01
CA ALA A 254 -70.52 6.04 -9.80
C ALA A 254 -70.18 4.78 -8.99
N ASP A 255 -70.99 3.73 -9.10
CA ASP A 255 -70.81 2.44 -8.42
C ASP A 255 -70.26 1.34 -9.34
N HIS A 256 -70.04 1.64 -10.62
CA HIS A 256 -69.41 0.80 -11.63
C HIS A 256 -70.19 -0.49 -11.93
N ASP A 257 -71.52 -0.40 -11.92
CA ASP A 257 -72.40 -1.53 -12.19
C ASP A 257 -72.76 -1.68 -13.69
N GLY A 258 -72.33 -0.69 -14.51
CA GLY A 258 -72.56 -0.61 -15.94
C GLY A 258 -73.76 0.26 -16.33
N VAL A 259 -74.47 0.85 -15.37
CA VAL A 259 -75.58 1.77 -15.56
C VAL A 259 -75.22 3.11 -14.91
N GLY A 260 -75.55 4.20 -15.60
CA GLY A 260 -75.30 5.56 -15.13
C GLY A 260 -76.59 6.37 -15.05
N CYS A 261 -76.56 7.35 -14.15
CA CYS A 261 -77.69 8.26 -13.89
C CYS A 261 -78.98 7.59 -13.42
N GLU A 262 -78.85 6.67 -12.47
CA GLU A 262 -79.96 6.11 -11.68
C GLU A 262 -80.51 7.04 -10.58
#